data_AF-A0A3C1K936-F1
#
_entry.id   AF-A0A3C1K936-F1
#
_cell.length_a   1.000
_cell.length_b   1.000
_cell.length_c   1.000
_cell.angle_alpha   90.00
_cell.angle_beta   90.00
_cell.angle_gamma   90.00
#
_symmetry.space_group_name_H-M   'P 1'
#
loop_
_entity.id
_entity.type
_entity.pdbx_description
1 polymer ?
#
loop_
_entity_poly.entity_id
_entity_poly.type
_entity_poly.pdbx_seq_one_letter_code
_entity_poly.pdbx_strand_id
1 'polypeptide(L)'
;KAGVQWGLFGAAIQQLGTKKHHDLWLDDVRELKLPGAFAMTETGHGSDVAAIGTTATYDVETAEFVIHTPFRGAWKDYLGNAAVHGRAATVFAQLITGGVNYGVHCFFVPIRDEAGAFLPGVGGEDDGVKGGLNGIDNGRLHFDQVRVPRENLLNRYGDVAADGTYSSDIPSPGRRFFTMLGALVQGR
;
A
#
# COMPACT_ATOMS: atom_id res chain seq x y z
N LYS A 1 -2.20 2.55 18.29
CA LYS A 1 -2.34 3.22 16.96
C LYS A 1 -1.06 3.90 16.49
N ALA A 2 -0.32 4.60 17.37
CA ALA A 2 0.99 5.20 17.08
C ALA A 2 1.96 4.32 16.26
N GLY A 3 2.11 3.04 16.66
CA GLY A 3 2.99 2.10 15.96
C GLY A 3 2.58 1.83 14.51
N VAL A 4 1.29 1.86 14.18
CA VAL A 4 0.83 1.73 12.79
C VAL A 4 1.09 3.02 12.03
N GLN A 5 0.71 4.17 12.60
CA GLN A 5 0.84 5.46 11.94
C GLN A 5 2.29 5.78 11.58
N TRP A 6 3.18 5.80 12.57
CA TRP A 6 4.55 6.25 12.37
C TRP A 6 5.50 5.09 12.08
N GLY A 7 5.32 3.97 12.78
CA GLY A 7 6.21 2.81 12.67
C GLY A 7 5.96 1.93 11.44
N LEU A 8 4.80 2.03 10.79
CA LEU A 8 4.49 1.24 9.59
C LEU A 8 4.12 2.11 8.39
N PHE A 9 3.02 2.85 8.44
CA PHE A 9 2.55 3.68 7.32
C PHE A 9 3.56 4.78 6.96
N GLY A 10 3.96 5.61 7.93
CA GLY A 10 4.99 6.62 7.74
C GLY A 10 6.36 6.04 7.40
N ALA A 11 6.76 4.95 8.07
CA ALA A 11 8.00 4.25 7.76
C ALA A 11 8.03 3.71 6.32
N ALA A 12 6.91 3.19 5.80
CA ALA A 12 6.84 2.73 4.41
C ALA A 12 7.03 3.88 3.41
N ILE A 13 6.40 5.03 3.63
CA ILE A 13 6.61 6.24 2.81
C ILE A 13 8.08 6.69 2.89
N GLN A 14 8.66 6.71 4.10
CA GLN A 14 10.03 7.14 4.32
C GLN A 14 11.07 6.21 3.67
N GLN A 15 10.89 4.90 3.81
CA GLN A 15 11.87 3.90 3.43
C GLN A 15 11.73 3.46 1.98
N LEU A 16 10.49 3.35 1.47
CA LEU A 16 10.22 2.87 0.12
C LEU A 16 9.98 4.02 -0.86
N GLY A 17 9.63 5.21 -0.37
CA GLY A 17 9.49 6.41 -1.17
C GLY A 17 10.82 7.13 -1.40
N THR A 18 10.79 8.03 -2.37
CA THR A 18 11.82 9.02 -2.69
C THR A 18 11.48 10.39 -2.10
N LYS A 19 12.38 11.39 -2.26
CA LYS A 19 12.17 12.76 -1.74
C LYS A 19 10.80 13.34 -2.10
N LYS A 20 10.32 13.11 -3.33
CA LYS A 20 8.99 13.56 -3.77
C LYS A 20 7.88 13.06 -2.84
N HIS A 21 7.90 11.79 -2.47
CA HIS A 21 6.91 11.19 -1.57
C HIS A 21 7.03 11.76 -0.15
N HIS A 22 8.27 12.03 0.28
CA HIS A 22 8.54 12.62 1.58
C HIS A 22 7.93 14.02 1.69
N ASP A 23 8.21 14.86 0.69
CA ASP A 23 7.70 16.23 0.59
C ASP A 23 6.16 16.26 0.49
N LEU A 24 5.55 15.25 -0.15
CA LEU A 24 4.10 15.20 -0.33
C LEU A 24 3.33 14.81 0.94
N TRP A 25 3.86 13.87 1.75
CA TRP A 25 3.03 13.21 2.77
C TRP A 25 3.63 13.18 4.17
N LEU A 26 4.96 13.18 4.34
CA LEU A 26 5.53 12.83 5.65
C LEU A 26 5.25 13.86 6.74
N ASP A 27 5.16 15.15 6.41
CA ASP A 27 4.79 16.18 7.38
C ASP A 27 3.35 15.97 7.90
N ASP A 28 2.40 15.72 6.99
CA ASP A 28 1.01 15.44 7.36
C ASP A 28 0.84 14.11 8.12
N VAL A 29 1.64 13.09 7.78
CA VAL A 29 1.69 11.82 8.53
C VAL A 29 2.21 12.05 9.95
N ARG A 30 3.26 12.86 10.11
CA ARG A 30 3.86 13.19 11.40
C ARG A 30 2.90 13.96 12.30
N GLU A 31 2.18 14.92 11.73
CA GLU A 31 1.23 15.78 12.44
C GLU A 31 -0.18 15.17 12.60
N LEU A 32 -0.38 13.91 12.18
CA LEU A 32 -1.68 13.22 12.18
C LEU A 32 -2.78 13.91 11.35
N LYS A 33 -2.41 14.78 10.41
CA LYS A 33 -3.32 15.34 9.40
C LYS A 33 -3.71 14.29 8.35
N LEU A 34 -2.82 13.33 8.13
CA LEU A 34 -3.00 12.18 7.24
C LEU A 34 -2.85 10.88 8.03
N PRO A 35 -3.88 10.45 8.78
CA PRO A 35 -3.89 9.12 9.41
C PRO A 35 -3.92 8.06 8.31
N GLY A 36 -3.12 7.02 8.44
CA GLY A 36 -3.03 5.97 7.43
C GLY A 36 -2.89 4.56 7.96
N ALA A 37 -3.10 3.61 7.04
CA ALA A 37 -3.01 2.18 7.27
C ALA A 37 -1.84 1.57 6.49
N PHE A 38 -1.33 0.44 6.97
CA PHE A 38 -0.27 -0.32 6.33
C PHE A 38 -0.83 -1.63 5.78
N ALA A 39 -1.10 -1.69 4.47
CA ALA A 39 -1.86 -2.74 3.82
C ALA A 39 -0.97 -3.74 3.07
N MET A 40 -0.31 -4.61 3.82
CA MET A 40 0.55 -5.68 3.28
C MET A 40 -0.17 -7.03 3.25
N THR A 41 -0.51 -7.53 4.43
CA THR A 41 -1.15 -8.83 4.67
C THR A 41 -2.48 -8.93 3.95
N GLU A 42 -2.73 -10.12 3.38
CA GLU A 42 -4.01 -10.51 2.84
C GLU A 42 -4.60 -11.69 3.62
N THR A 43 -5.92 -11.88 3.55
CA THR A 43 -6.61 -13.01 4.20
C THR A 43 -5.98 -14.36 3.83
N GLY A 44 -5.59 -14.54 2.56
CA GLY A 44 -4.93 -15.76 2.08
C GLY A 44 -3.42 -15.81 2.30
N HIS A 45 -2.77 -14.66 2.51
CA HIS A 45 -1.31 -14.53 2.51
C HIS A 45 -0.82 -13.55 3.58
N GLY A 46 -0.49 -14.09 4.75
CA GLY A 46 0.18 -13.36 5.83
C GLY A 46 1.70 -13.56 5.84
N SER A 47 2.14 -14.82 5.83
CA SER A 47 3.56 -15.18 5.86
C SER A 47 4.22 -15.09 4.48
N ASP A 48 3.54 -15.56 3.45
CA ASP A 48 4.04 -15.55 2.07
C ASP A 48 3.54 -14.31 1.32
N VAL A 49 4.07 -13.15 1.70
CA VAL A 49 3.70 -11.86 1.09
C VAL A 49 4.09 -11.80 -0.39
N ALA A 50 5.05 -12.60 -0.85
CA ALA A 50 5.41 -12.64 -2.27
C ALA A 50 4.26 -13.17 -3.15
N ALA A 51 3.36 -13.96 -2.59
CA ALA A 51 2.22 -14.59 -3.27
C ALA A 51 0.89 -13.82 -3.13
N ILE A 52 0.89 -12.58 -2.63
CA ILE A 52 -0.32 -11.77 -2.53
C ILE A 52 -1.03 -11.60 -3.88
N GLY A 53 -2.35 -11.52 -3.86
CA GLY A 53 -3.22 -11.48 -5.03
C GLY A 53 -3.67 -10.08 -5.46
N THR A 54 -3.57 -9.05 -4.60
CA THR A 54 -3.87 -7.67 -5.02
C THR A 54 -2.92 -7.24 -6.13
N THR A 55 -3.44 -6.67 -7.22
CA THR A 55 -2.65 -6.20 -8.36
C THR A 55 -2.62 -4.68 -8.44
N ALA A 56 -1.58 -4.15 -9.07
CA ALA A 56 -1.45 -2.77 -9.49
C ALA A 56 -1.00 -2.76 -10.96
N THR A 57 -1.97 -2.62 -11.86
CA THR A 57 -1.70 -2.69 -13.32
C THR A 57 -1.54 -1.28 -13.87
N TYR A 58 -0.41 -1.01 -14.54
CA TYR A 58 -0.15 0.28 -15.15
C TYR A 58 -0.94 0.47 -16.45
N ASP A 59 -1.64 1.59 -16.53
CA ASP A 59 -2.38 2.06 -17.70
C ASP A 59 -1.61 3.23 -18.32
N VAL A 60 -0.99 2.98 -19.48
CA VAL A 60 -0.14 3.95 -20.19
C VAL A 60 -0.99 5.12 -20.73
N GLU A 61 -2.25 4.88 -21.08
CA GLU A 61 -3.11 5.91 -21.70
C GLU A 61 -3.46 7.02 -20.71
N THR A 62 -3.68 6.64 -19.44
CA THR A 62 -4.03 7.59 -18.37
C THR A 62 -2.87 7.93 -17.44
N ALA A 63 -1.72 7.24 -17.58
CA ALA A 63 -0.57 7.34 -16.69
C ALA A 63 -0.93 7.05 -15.21
N GLU A 64 -1.71 5.99 -14.99
CA GLU A 64 -2.21 5.58 -13.68
C GLU A 64 -1.92 4.11 -13.39
N PHE A 65 -1.90 3.75 -12.12
CA PHE A 65 -2.03 2.37 -11.69
C PHE A 65 -3.48 2.07 -11.32
N VAL A 66 -3.97 0.92 -11.79
CA VAL A 66 -5.26 0.36 -11.43
C VAL A 66 -5.05 -0.69 -10.35
N ILE A 67 -5.43 -0.35 -9.12
CA ILE A 67 -5.36 -1.22 -7.95
C ILE A 67 -6.61 -2.08 -7.88
N HIS A 68 -6.43 -3.41 -7.83
CA HIS A 68 -7.56 -4.34 -7.82
C HIS A 68 -7.35 -5.55 -6.91
N THR A 69 -8.42 -5.94 -6.23
CA THR A 69 -8.53 -7.14 -5.40
C THR A 69 -9.38 -8.19 -6.16
N PRO A 70 -8.77 -9.17 -6.84
CA PRO A 70 -9.47 -10.03 -7.78
C PRO A 70 -10.38 -11.10 -7.14
N PHE A 71 -10.17 -11.41 -5.85
CA PHE A 71 -10.97 -12.40 -5.13
C PHE A 71 -10.91 -12.15 -3.63
N ARG A 72 -11.83 -12.77 -2.88
CA ARG A 72 -11.98 -12.52 -1.44
C ARG A 72 -10.71 -12.80 -0.62
N GLY A 73 -9.97 -13.85 -0.96
CA GLY A 73 -8.70 -14.18 -0.30
C GLY A 73 -7.60 -13.13 -0.47
N ALA A 74 -7.72 -12.24 -1.45
CA ALA A 74 -6.77 -11.14 -1.69
C ALA A 74 -7.14 -9.84 -0.95
N TRP A 75 -8.21 -9.84 -0.14
CA TRP A 75 -8.54 -8.70 0.70
C TRP A 75 -7.40 -8.43 1.67
N LYS A 76 -7.06 -7.16 1.85
CA LYS A 76 -6.10 -6.74 2.86
C LYS A 76 -6.75 -6.87 4.23
N ASP A 77 -6.03 -7.45 5.19
CA ASP A 77 -6.61 -7.94 6.44
C ASP A 77 -5.76 -7.54 7.65
N TYR A 78 -6.39 -7.39 8.81
CA TYR A 78 -5.77 -7.00 10.09
C TYR A 78 -5.16 -5.58 10.14
N LEU A 79 -5.68 -4.65 9.34
CA LEU A 79 -5.05 -3.35 9.12
C LEU A 79 -5.45 -2.33 10.18
N GLY A 80 -4.54 -1.98 11.08
CA GLY A 80 -4.79 -0.89 12.03
C GLY A 80 -5.13 0.43 11.31
N ASN A 81 -6.06 1.19 11.87
CA ASN A 81 -6.65 2.41 11.30
C ASN A 81 -7.59 2.20 10.09
N ALA A 82 -7.68 1.03 9.46
CA ALA A 82 -8.46 0.89 8.23
C ALA A 82 -9.98 0.96 8.43
N ALA A 83 -10.48 0.47 9.57
CA ALA A 83 -11.92 0.37 9.80
C ALA A 83 -12.60 1.75 9.91
N VAL A 84 -11.92 2.75 10.51
CA VAL A 84 -12.53 4.06 10.77
C VAL A 84 -11.62 5.23 10.38
N HIS A 85 -10.39 5.29 10.91
CA HIS A 85 -9.64 6.55 10.93
C HIS A 85 -8.71 6.81 9.73
N GLY A 86 -8.30 5.76 9.02
CA GLY A 86 -7.31 5.86 7.95
C GLY A 86 -7.87 6.56 6.72
N ARG A 87 -7.22 7.65 6.29
CA ARG A 87 -7.55 8.40 5.07
C ARG A 87 -6.78 7.91 3.84
N ALA A 88 -5.61 7.32 4.06
CA ALA A 88 -4.81 6.66 3.03
C ALA A 88 -4.24 5.33 3.53
N ALA A 89 -3.74 4.51 2.61
CA ALA A 89 -3.01 3.29 2.93
C ALA A 89 -1.76 3.17 2.05
N THR A 90 -0.69 2.62 2.62
CA THR A 90 0.41 2.06 1.82
C THR A 90 0.05 0.62 1.48
N VAL A 91 -0.31 0.36 0.23
CA VAL A 91 -0.83 -0.91 -0.28
C VAL A 91 0.26 -1.68 -1.00
N PHE A 92 0.53 -2.90 -0.56
CA PHE A 92 1.42 -3.81 -1.27
C PHE A 92 0.61 -4.58 -2.31
N ALA A 93 1.08 -4.58 -3.55
CA ALA A 93 0.38 -5.21 -4.68
C ALA A 93 1.38 -5.75 -5.71
N GLN A 94 0.96 -6.75 -6.49
CA GLN A 94 1.70 -7.25 -7.65
C GLN A 94 1.70 -6.18 -8.74
N LEU A 95 2.87 -5.57 -8.98
CA LEU A 95 3.04 -4.56 -10.02
C LEU A 95 3.04 -5.22 -11.40
N ILE A 96 2.15 -4.78 -12.28
CA ILE A 96 2.04 -5.26 -13.66
C ILE A 96 2.19 -4.07 -14.60
N THR A 97 3.15 -4.09 -15.52
CA THR A 97 3.30 -3.08 -16.59
C THR A 97 3.81 -3.75 -17.87
N GLY A 98 3.37 -3.28 -19.04
CA GLY A 98 3.71 -3.89 -20.32
C GLY A 98 3.35 -5.38 -20.43
N GLY A 99 2.32 -5.82 -19.69
CA GLY A 99 1.92 -7.24 -19.61
C GLY A 99 2.83 -8.14 -18.76
N VAL A 100 3.84 -7.59 -18.09
CA VAL A 100 4.77 -8.34 -17.25
C VAL A 100 4.51 -8.04 -15.77
N ASN A 101 4.46 -9.09 -14.95
CA ASN A 101 4.39 -8.97 -13.50
C ASN A 101 5.82 -8.85 -12.90
N TYR A 102 6.10 -7.73 -12.24
CA TYR A 102 7.39 -7.40 -11.64
C TYR A 102 7.47 -7.69 -10.13
N GLY A 103 6.44 -8.35 -9.59
CA GLY A 103 6.32 -8.73 -8.20
C GLY A 103 5.81 -7.59 -7.32
N VAL A 104 5.89 -7.83 -6.02
CA VAL A 104 5.31 -6.94 -5.00
C VAL A 104 6.01 -5.59 -4.94
N HIS A 105 5.24 -4.53 -5.10
CA HIS A 105 5.62 -3.13 -4.88
C HIS A 105 4.64 -2.46 -3.91
N CYS A 106 4.99 -1.28 -3.41
CA CYS A 106 4.19 -0.53 -2.46
C CYS A 106 3.66 0.76 -3.09
N PHE A 107 2.37 1.01 -2.91
CA PHE A 107 1.66 2.15 -3.48
C PHE A 107 1.00 2.96 -2.39
N PHE A 108 1.04 4.29 -2.50
CA PHE A 108 0.20 5.15 -1.69
C PHE A 108 -1.20 5.22 -2.31
N VAL A 109 -2.24 4.88 -1.56
CA VAL A 109 -3.63 4.83 -2.05
C VAL A 109 -4.52 5.65 -1.10
N PRO A 110 -5.09 6.78 -1.55
CA PRO A 110 -6.18 7.42 -0.82
C PRO A 110 -7.35 6.43 -0.68
N ILE A 111 -7.91 6.32 0.53
CA ILE A 111 -8.99 5.36 0.80
C ILE A 111 -10.28 6.04 1.28
N ARG A 112 -10.20 7.23 1.88
CA ARG A 112 -11.39 7.96 2.37
C ARG A 112 -11.34 9.44 2.04
N ASP A 113 -12.51 10.04 1.95
CA ASP A 113 -12.68 11.49 1.87
C ASP A 113 -12.48 12.18 3.24
N GLU A 114 -12.74 13.49 3.30
CA GLU A 114 -12.66 14.26 4.56
C GLU A 114 -13.76 13.92 5.57
N ALA A 115 -14.91 13.44 5.09
CA ALA A 115 -16.03 13.02 5.94
C ALA A 115 -15.83 11.60 6.52
N GLY A 116 -14.80 10.87 6.05
CA GLY A 116 -14.49 9.51 6.46
C GLY A 116 -15.24 8.44 5.66
N ALA A 117 -15.92 8.80 4.57
CA ALA A 117 -16.51 7.82 3.67
C ALA A 117 -15.42 7.22 2.76
N PHE A 118 -15.55 5.94 2.40
CA PHE A 118 -14.65 5.33 1.42
C PHE A 118 -14.77 6.03 0.07
N LEU A 119 -13.64 6.20 -0.61
CA LEU A 119 -13.60 6.69 -1.99
C LEU A 119 -14.16 5.64 -2.96
N PRO A 120 -14.62 6.03 -4.17
CA PRO A 120 -15.15 5.10 -5.15
C PRO A 120 -14.19 3.93 -5.44
N GLY A 121 -14.74 2.71 -5.47
CA GLY A 121 -13.97 1.47 -5.67
C GLY A 121 -13.24 0.96 -4.43
N VAL A 122 -13.14 1.75 -3.36
CA VAL A 122 -12.58 1.29 -2.07
C VAL A 122 -13.71 0.79 -1.17
N GLY A 123 -13.50 -0.36 -0.54
CA GLY A 123 -14.42 -0.89 0.47
C GLY A 123 -13.67 -1.61 1.58
N GLY A 124 -14.37 -1.91 2.67
CA GLY A 124 -13.75 -2.49 3.86
C GLY A 124 -14.74 -2.81 4.97
N GLU A 125 -14.23 -3.51 5.99
CA GLU A 125 -14.97 -3.98 7.16
C GLU A 125 -14.13 -3.75 8.43
N ASP A 126 -14.78 -3.60 9.59
CA ASP A 126 -14.10 -3.73 10.89
C ASP A 126 -13.89 -5.22 11.21
N ASP A 127 -12.72 -5.56 11.76
CA ASP A 127 -12.43 -6.93 12.21
C ASP A 127 -13.24 -7.33 13.45
N GLY A 128 -13.83 -6.36 14.14
CA GLY A 128 -14.65 -6.52 15.32
C GLY A 128 -13.83 -6.76 16.59
N VAL A 129 -14.42 -7.55 17.50
CA VAL A 129 -13.80 -7.86 18.80
C VAL A 129 -12.58 -8.75 18.60
N LYS A 130 -11.46 -8.31 19.14
CA LYS A 130 -10.17 -8.99 19.11
C LYS A 130 -9.81 -9.54 20.48
N GLY A 131 -8.94 -10.55 20.49
CA GLY A 131 -8.37 -11.11 21.73
C GLY A 131 -7.57 -10.10 22.57
N GLY A 132 -7.18 -8.96 21.98
CA GLY A 132 -6.54 -7.84 22.64
C GLY A 132 -6.48 -6.61 21.74
N LEU A 133 -5.94 -5.50 22.26
CA LEU A 133 -5.78 -4.24 21.50
C LEU A 133 -7.07 -3.69 20.88
N ASN A 134 -8.23 -3.88 21.54
CA ASN A 134 -9.54 -3.43 21.04
C ASN A 134 -9.66 -1.91 20.84
N GLY A 135 -8.74 -1.11 21.39
CA GLY A 135 -8.64 0.33 21.09
C GLY A 135 -8.04 0.65 19.71
N ILE A 136 -7.63 -0.35 18.94
CA ILE A 136 -7.20 -0.23 17.54
C ILE A 136 -8.35 -0.69 16.65
N ASP A 137 -8.74 0.18 15.72
CA ASP A 137 -9.75 -0.05 14.70
C ASP A 137 -9.13 -0.80 13.52
N ASN A 138 -8.71 -2.04 13.79
CA ASN A 138 -8.27 -2.94 12.74
C ASN A 138 -9.43 -3.24 11.79
N GLY A 139 -9.15 -3.20 10.50
CA GLY A 139 -10.13 -3.55 9.49
C GLY A 139 -9.51 -4.12 8.24
N ARG A 140 -10.40 -4.35 7.28
CA ARG A 140 -10.10 -4.91 5.98
C ARG A 140 -10.24 -3.86 4.90
N LEU A 141 -9.51 -4.05 3.81
CA LEU A 141 -9.67 -3.25 2.59
C LEU A 141 -9.73 -4.14 1.35
N HIS A 142 -10.57 -3.77 0.40
CA HIS A 142 -10.57 -4.29 -0.95
C HIS A 142 -10.69 -3.15 -1.97
N PHE A 143 -10.18 -3.39 -3.16
CA PHE A 143 -10.10 -2.39 -4.23
C PHE A 143 -10.76 -2.93 -5.50
N ASP A 144 -11.72 -2.19 -6.02
CA ASP A 144 -12.36 -2.46 -7.30
C ASP A 144 -11.93 -1.40 -8.32
N GLN A 145 -10.93 -1.75 -9.14
CA GLN A 145 -10.40 -0.92 -10.22
C GLN A 145 -10.06 0.52 -9.79
N VAL A 146 -9.47 0.67 -8.60
CA VAL A 146 -9.13 1.98 -8.02
C VAL A 146 -7.93 2.57 -8.74
N ARG A 147 -8.10 3.74 -9.34
CA ARG A 147 -7.05 4.44 -10.09
C ARG A 147 -6.26 5.37 -9.17
N VAL A 148 -4.93 5.29 -9.26
CA VAL A 148 -4.00 6.21 -8.61
C VAL A 148 -2.96 6.70 -9.61
N PRO A 149 -2.46 7.94 -9.51
CA PRO A 149 -1.39 8.43 -10.39
C PRO A 149 -0.15 7.53 -10.35
N ARG A 150 0.61 7.48 -11.45
CA ARG A 150 1.89 6.77 -11.53
C ARG A 150 2.83 7.11 -10.38
N GLU A 151 2.82 8.38 -9.95
CA GLU A 151 3.59 8.93 -8.86
C GLU A 151 3.27 8.35 -7.48
N ASN A 152 2.20 7.56 -7.36
CA ASN A 152 1.85 6.91 -6.11
C ASN A 152 2.63 5.60 -5.86
N LEU A 153 3.37 5.10 -6.86
CA LEU A 153 4.34 4.03 -6.67
C LEU A 153 5.51 4.53 -5.80
N LEU A 154 5.69 3.95 -4.61
CA LEU A 154 6.85 4.21 -3.77
C LEU A 154 8.10 3.58 -4.41
N ASN A 155 8.74 4.36 -5.27
CA ASN A 155 9.61 3.86 -6.34
C ASN A 155 11.11 3.80 -6.00
N ARG A 156 11.50 3.76 -4.72
CA ARG A 156 12.93 3.79 -4.34
C ARG A 156 13.74 2.61 -4.90
N TYR A 157 13.11 1.45 -5.07
CA TYR A 157 13.77 0.21 -5.48
C TYR A 157 13.26 -0.36 -6.81
N GLY A 158 12.36 0.34 -7.48
CA GLY A 158 11.76 -0.07 -8.74
C GLY A 158 10.80 1.02 -9.22
N ASP A 159 10.93 1.42 -10.48
CA ASP A 159 10.18 2.54 -11.05
C ASP A 159 9.53 2.15 -12.39
N VAL A 160 8.45 2.86 -12.73
CA VAL A 160 7.75 2.74 -14.01
C VAL A 160 7.74 4.10 -14.67
N ALA A 161 8.36 4.21 -15.84
CA ALA A 161 8.34 5.41 -16.65
C ALA A 161 6.96 5.63 -17.29
N ALA A 162 6.72 6.83 -17.82
CA ALA A 162 5.42 7.20 -18.40
C ALA A 162 4.99 6.25 -19.55
N ASP A 163 5.95 5.74 -20.32
CA ASP A 163 5.75 4.79 -21.41
C ASP A 163 5.51 3.34 -20.95
N GLY A 164 5.53 3.08 -19.63
CA GLY A 164 5.37 1.77 -19.03
C GLY A 164 6.66 0.98 -18.85
N THR A 165 7.81 1.53 -19.25
CA THR A 165 9.12 0.88 -19.06
C THR A 165 9.45 0.76 -17.57
N TYR A 166 9.68 -0.48 -17.13
CA TYR A 166 10.11 -0.77 -15.75
C TYR A 166 11.64 -0.68 -15.63
N SER A 167 12.13 -0.08 -14.54
CA SER A 167 13.56 -0.03 -14.21
C SER A 167 13.82 -0.27 -12.72
N SER A 168 15.00 -0.81 -12.40
CA SER A 168 15.42 -1.08 -11.01
C SER A 168 16.93 -1.33 -10.96
N ASP A 169 17.62 -0.67 -10.03
CA ASP A 169 19.05 -0.92 -9.74
C ASP A 169 19.30 -2.29 -9.10
N ILE A 170 18.24 -2.98 -8.67
CA ILE A 170 18.28 -4.35 -8.13
C ILE A 170 17.71 -5.32 -9.19
N PRO A 171 18.56 -6.05 -9.94
CA PRO A 171 18.10 -6.85 -11.08
C PRO A 171 17.24 -8.05 -10.65
N SER A 172 17.58 -8.70 -9.53
CA SER A 172 16.87 -9.89 -9.05
C SER A 172 15.54 -9.51 -8.39
N PRO A 173 14.39 -10.03 -8.88
CA PRO A 173 13.08 -9.77 -8.27
C PRO A 173 13.02 -10.18 -6.79
N GLY A 174 13.53 -11.37 -6.46
CA GLY A 174 13.59 -11.85 -5.08
C GLY A 174 14.45 -10.96 -4.19
N ARG A 175 15.64 -10.55 -4.67
CA ARG A 175 16.52 -9.64 -3.91
C ARG A 175 15.85 -8.29 -3.67
N ARG A 176 15.18 -7.73 -4.69
CA ARG A 176 14.43 -6.47 -4.58
C ARG A 176 13.33 -6.56 -3.52
N PHE A 177 12.53 -7.62 -3.57
CA PHE A 177 11.49 -7.87 -2.58
C PHE A 177 12.05 -7.93 -1.15
N PHE A 178 13.11 -8.70 -0.91
CA PHE A 178 13.74 -8.77 0.41
C PHE A 178 14.40 -7.46 0.84
N THR A 179 14.97 -6.68 -0.09
CA THR A 179 15.51 -5.35 0.21
C THR A 179 14.40 -4.40 0.66
N MET A 180 13.26 -4.36 -0.04
CA MET A 180 12.09 -3.58 0.37
C MET A 180 11.60 -3.97 1.76
N LEU A 181 11.39 -5.27 2.02
CA LEU A 181 10.92 -5.73 3.33
C LEU A 181 11.95 -5.46 4.43
N GLY A 182 13.24 -5.66 4.16
CA GLY A 182 14.32 -5.39 5.11
C GLY A 182 14.38 -3.93 5.54
N ALA A 183 14.13 -2.99 4.63
CA ALA A 183 14.08 -1.56 4.95
C ALA A 183 12.96 -1.21 5.95
N LEU A 184 11.85 -1.97 5.97
CA LEU A 184 10.73 -1.76 6.90
C LEU A 184 11.00 -2.33 8.30
N VAL A 185 11.95 -3.25 8.44
CA VAL A 185 12.33 -3.83 9.74
C VAL A 185 13.29 -2.92 10.50
N GLN A 186 14.11 -2.13 9.80
CA GLN A 186 15.10 -1.23 10.40
C GLN A 186 14.49 -0.01 11.12
N GLY A 187 13.20 0.26 10.93
CA GLY A 187 12.47 1.34 11.60
C GLY A 187 11.80 0.95 12.93
N ARG A 188 12.12 -0.21 13.49
CA ARG A 188 11.58 -0.73 14.77
C ARG A 188 12.57 -0.60 15.91
#